data_AF-A0A1Y2P2G1-F1
#
_entry.id   AF-A0A1Y2P2G1-F1
#
_cell.length_a   1.000
_cell.length_b   1.000
_cell.length_c   1.000
_cell.angle_alpha   90.00
_cell.angle_beta   90.00
_cell.angle_gamma   90.00
#
_symmetry.space_group_name_H-M   'P 1'
#
loop_
_entity.id
_entity.type
_entity.pdbx_description
1 polymer ?
#
loop_
_entity_poly.entity_id
_entity_poly.type
_entity_poly.pdbx_seq_one_letter_code
_entity_poly.pdbx_strand_id
1 'polypeptide(L)'
;MSAAEPVRPPGRHIIRLVPRRADRPAGLPADTGAPPPPPPASAPVPALAETVEAMFLEEGLTLTDPATAHAFDVTMSAVVLLVQGAQEEGVLETDAYTILRRILDDMRATPTHL
;
A
#
# COMPACT_ATOMS: atom_id res chain seq x y z
N MET A 1 -42.49 -4.97 -7.62
CA MET A 1 -41.66 -3.81 -7.19
C MET A 1 -40.78 -4.31 -6.06
N SER A 2 -39.50 -4.57 -6.33
CA SER A 2 -38.55 -5.14 -5.36
C SER A 2 -37.49 -4.08 -5.08
N ALA A 3 -37.39 -3.63 -3.82
CA ALA A 3 -36.42 -2.66 -3.38
C ALA A 3 -35.02 -3.29 -3.37
N ALA A 4 -34.08 -2.68 -4.07
CA ALA A 4 -32.67 -3.07 -4.03
C ALA A 4 -32.08 -2.68 -2.66
N GLU A 5 -31.49 -3.67 -2.00
CA GLU A 5 -30.78 -3.53 -0.74
C GLU A 5 -29.54 -2.63 -0.93
N PRO A 6 -29.29 -1.65 -0.04
CA PRO A 6 -28.11 -0.79 -0.17
C PRO A 6 -26.85 -1.59 0.15
N VAL A 7 -26.03 -1.84 -0.88
CA VAL A 7 -24.67 -2.38 -0.77
C VAL A 7 -23.89 -1.53 0.24
N ARG A 8 -23.53 -2.13 1.39
CA ARG A 8 -22.65 -1.49 2.37
C ARG A 8 -21.27 -1.27 1.74
N PRO A 9 -20.67 -0.08 1.88
CA PRO A 9 -19.30 0.13 1.43
C PRO A 9 -18.33 -0.74 2.27
N PRO A 10 -17.34 -1.39 1.64
CA PRO A 10 -16.30 -2.10 2.38
C PRO A 10 -15.56 -1.16 3.32
N GLY A 11 -15.23 -1.71 4.49
CA GLY A 11 -14.61 -1.02 5.61
C GLY A 11 -13.39 -0.20 5.17
N ARG A 12 -13.43 1.08 5.52
CA ARG A 12 -12.38 2.05 5.24
C ARG A 12 -11.12 1.66 6.02
N HIS A 13 -10.24 0.85 5.42
CA HIS A 13 -8.89 0.60 5.93
C HIS A 13 -8.02 1.85 5.73
N ILE A 14 -8.26 2.87 6.54
CA ILE A 14 -7.39 4.03 6.62
C ILE A 14 -6.17 3.60 7.41
N ILE A 15 -5.01 3.54 6.75
CA ILE A 15 -3.71 3.51 7.45
C ILE A 15 -3.67 4.76 8.34
N ARG A 16 -3.81 4.58 9.65
CA ARG A 16 -3.74 5.67 10.62
C ARG A 16 -2.29 6.10 10.77
N LEU A 17 -1.94 7.22 10.14
CA LEU A 17 -0.73 7.97 10.45
C LEU A 17 -0.88 8.54 11.87
N VAL A 18 -0.23 7.90 12.85
CA VAL A 18 -0.32 8.30 14.26
C VAL A 18 0.38 9.67 14.44
N PRO A 19 -0.29 10.70 15.00
CA PRO A 19 0.35 11.96 15.31
C PRO A 19 1.25 11.79 16.54
N ARG A 20 2.58 11.76 16.34
CA ARG A 20 3.55 11.84 17.44
C ARG A 20 3.64 13.28 17.95
N ARG A 21 2.74 13.70 18.84
CA ARG A 21 3.11 14.72 19.84
C ARG A 21 2.28 14.65 21.13
N ALA A 22 3.03 14.72 22.23
CA ALA A 22 2.65 14.88 23.63
C ALA A 22 1.99 13.67 24.32
N ASP A 23 2.81 12.89 25.02
CA ASP A 23 2.82 13.02 26.48
C ASP A 23 4.16 12.55 27.06
N ARG A 24 4.80 13.40 27.87
CA ARG A 24 6.05 13.09 28.56
C ARG A 24 5.73 13.07 30.05
N PRO A 25 5.70 11.90 30.71
CA PRO A 25 5.92 11.87 32.14
C PRO A 25 7.42 11.98 32.39
N ALA A 26 7.80 13.05 33.09
CA ALA A 26 9.12 13.18 33.68
C ALA A 26 9.25 12.15 34.82
N GLY A 27 10.26 11.28 34.75
CA GLY A 27 10.76 10.55 35.90
C GLY A 27 11.06 9.08 35.66
N LEU A 28 12.33 8.76 35.35
CA LEU A 28 13.15 7.72 36.00
C LEU A 28 14.55 7.70 35.32
N PRO A 29 15.63 7.42 36.08
CA PRO A 29 17.01 7.68 35.65
C PRO A 29 17.56 6.60 34.72
N ALA A 30 18.55 7.02 33.93
CA ALA A 30 19.22 6.26 32.88
C ALA A 30 19.85 4.95 33.38
N ASP A 31 19.35 3.82 32.88
CA ASP A 31 20.14 2.60 32.74
C ASP A 31 20.73 2.57 31.32
N THR A 32 22.03 2.38 31.23
CA THR A 32 22.81 2.52 30.00
C THR A 32 22.69 1.21 29.20
N GLY A 33 21.52 0.97 28.63
CA GLY A 33 21.28 -0.02 27.59
C GLY A 33 20.84 0.73 26.35
N ALA A 34 21.66 0.73 25.29
CA ALA A 34 21.27 1.30 24.01
C ALA A 34 19.86 0.79 23.64
N PRO A 35 18.94 1.65 23.19
CA PRO A 35 17.64 1.19 22.76
C PRO A 35 17.85 0.09 21.70
N PRO A 36 17.10 -1.02 21.76
CA PRO A 36 17.17 -2.01 20.69
C PRO A 36 17.00 -1.25 19.36
N PRO A 37 17.81 -1.55 18.34
CA PRO A 37 17.64 -0.90 17.05
C PRO A 37 16.17 -1.03 16.67
N PRO A 38 15.55 0.06 16.16
CA PRO A 38 14.18 -0.05 15.69
C PRO A 38 14.09 -1.25 14.75
N PRO A 39 13.03 -2.07 14.84
CA PRO A 39 12.83 -3.12 13.84
C PRO A 39 12.99 -2.44 12.48
N PRO A 40 13.70 -3.05 11.51
CA PRO A 40 13.84 -2.48 10.19
C PRO A 40 12.43 -2.12 9.75
N ALA A 41 12.21 -0.84 9.42
CA ALA A 41 10.92 -0.40 8.95
C ALA A 41 10.58 -1.33 7.79
N SER A 42 9.64 -2.25 8.02
CA SER A 42 9.10 -3.12 7.00
C SER A 42 8.74 -2.15 5.89
N ALA A 43 9.44 -2.22 4.76
CA ALA A 43 9.23 -1.28 3.70
C ALA A 43 7.71 -1.29 3.43
N PRO A 44 7.03 -0.14 3.32
CA PRO A 44 5.58 -0.11 3.14
C PRO A 44 5.11 -0.86 1.88
N VAL A 45 6.06 -1.17 1.01
CA VAL A 45 5.91 -1.84 -0.28
C VAL A 45 5.55 -3.33 -0.15
N PRO A 46 6.31 -4.20 0.57
CA PRO A 46 5.89 -5.59 0.79
C PRO A 46 4.50 -5.70 1.42
N ALA A 47 4.15 -4.81 2.35
CA ALA A 47 2.83 -4.77 2.96
C ALA A 47 1.70 -4.44 1.94
N LEU A 48 2.00 -3.61 0.93
CA LEU A 48 1.02 -3.25 -0.10
C LEU A 48 0.80 -4.39 -1.11
N ALA A 49 1.87 -5.07 -1.54
CA ALA A 49 1.75 -6.22 -2.43
C ALA A 49 0.96 -7.37 -1.76
N GLU A 50 1.26 -7.67 -0.50
CA GLU A 50 0.50 -8.65 0.31
C GLU A 50 -0.98 -8.23 0.47
N THR A 51 -1.25 -6.93 0.65
CA THR A 51 -2.62 -6.41 0.74
C THR A 51 -3.37 -6.60 -0.59
N VAL A 52 -2.71 -6.36 -1.72
CA VAL A 52 -3.31 -6.56 -3.04
C VAL A 52 -3.64 -8.03 -3.25
N GLU A 53 -2.71 -8.93 -2.95
CA GLU A 53 -2.97 -10.37 -3.03
C GLU A 53 -4.15 -10.79 -2.15
N ALA A 54 -4.22 -10.29 -0.91
CA ALA A 54 -5.34 -10.54 -0.02
C ALA A 54 -6.69 -10.08 -0.62
N MET A 55 -6.73 -8.92 -1.28
CA MET A 55 -7.94 -8.45 -1.97
C MET A 55 -8.36 -9.37 -3.12
N PHE A 56 -7.42 -9.91 -3.89
CA PHE A 56 -7.76 -10.91 -4.92
C PHE A 56 -8.32 -12.18 -4.29
N LEU A 57 -7.71 -12.66 -3.21
CA LEU A 57 -8.15 -13.87 -2.50
C LEU A 57 -9.55 -13.74 -1.89
N GLU A 58 -9.92 -12.56 -1.39
CA GLU A 58 -11.28 -12.27 -0.89
C GLU A 58 -12.36 -12.43 -1.96
N GLU A 59 -12.03 -12.15 -3.22
CA GLU A 59 -12.91 -12.33 -4.38
C GLU A 59 -12.79 -13.74 -5.01
N GLY A 60 -12.04 -14.65 -4.38
CA GLY A 60 -11.78 -16.00 -4.89
C GLY A 60 -10.86 -16.03 -6.13
N LEU A 61 -10.12 -14.95 -6.38
CA LEU A 61 -9.13 -14.84 -7.45
C LEU A 61 -7.72 -15.03 -6.88
N THR A 62 -6.76 -15.33 -7.74
CA THR A 62 -5.36 -15.45 -7.33
C THR A 62 -4.46 -14.90 -8.42
N LEU A 63 -3.44 -14.16 -8.03
CA LEU A 63 -2.43 -13.66 -8.97
C LEU A 63 -1.54 -14.78 -9.55
N THR A 64 -1.67 -16.01 -9.05
CA THR A 64 -1.05 -17.20 -9.66
C THR A 64 -1.82 -17.72 -10.89
N ASP A 65 -3.10 -17.36 -11.03
CA ASP A 65 -3.90 -17.68 -12.22
C ASP A 65 -3.47 -16.77 -13.38
N PRO A 66 -3.10 -17.32 -14.56
CA PRO A 66 -2.57 -16.53 -15.66
C PRO A 66 -3.52 -15.44 -16.16
N ALA A 67 -4.84 -15.67 -16.15
CA ALA A 67 -5.80 -14.68 -16.62
C ALA A 67 -5.90 -13.50 -15.63
N THR A 68 -5.94 -13.80 -14.33
CA THR A 68 -5.95 -12.81 -13.26
C THR A 68 -4.64 -12.01 -13.22
N ALA A 69 -3.49 -12.69 -13.34
CA ALA A 69 -2.18 -12.04 -13.42
C ALA A 69 -2.08 -11.07 -14.60
N HIS A 70 -2.56 -11.50 -15.78
CA HIS A 70 -2.59 -10.64 -16.96
C HIS A 70 -3.48 -9.41 -16.77
N ALA A 71 -4.68 -9.58 -16.20
CA ALA A 71 -5.58 -8.47 -15.91
C ALA A 71 -4.98 -7.48 -14.91
N PHE A 72 -4.30 -7.98 -13.87
CA PHE A 72 -3.56 -7.16 -12.92
C PHE A 72 -2.45 -6.36 -13.62
N ASP A 73 -1.65 -7.01 -14.46
CA ASP A 73 -0.56 -6.37 -15.20
C ASP A 73 -1.04 -5.27 -16.15
N VAL A 74 -2.14 -5.51 -16.88
CA VAL A 74 -2.74 -4.52 -17.78
C VAL A 74 -3.25 -3.32 -16.97
N THR A 75 -3.93 -3.59 -15.86
CA THR A 75 -4.45 -2.54 -14.97
C THR A 75 -3.31 -1.72 -14.38
N MET A 76 -2.24 -2.36 -13.92
CA MET A 76 -1.08 -1.69 -13.35
C MET A 76 -0.38 -0.80 -14.39
N SER A 77 -0.25 -1.26 -15.64
CA SER A 77 0.25 -0.42 -16.73
C SER A 77 -0.62 0.84 -16.93
N ALA A 78 -1.94 0.72 -16.86
CA ALA A 78 -2.84 1.87 -16.97
C ALA A 78 -2.67 2.85 -15.80
N VAL A 79 -2.50 2.36 -14.57
CA VAL A 79 -2.24 3.18 -13.38
C VAL A 79 -0.91 3.94 -13.50
N VAL A 80 0.14 3.27 -13.99
CA VAL A 80 1.44 3.91 -14.23
C VAL A 80 1.31 5.05 -15.24
N LEU A 81 0.59 4.84 -16.35
CA LEU A 81 0.35 5.89 -17.34
C LEU A 81 -0.43 7.06 -16.76
N LEU A 82 -1.43 6.80 -15.91
CA LEU A 82 -2.20 7.84 -15.25
C LEU A 82 -1.32 8.69 -14.30
N VAL A 83 -0.45 8.04 -13.53
CA VAL A 83 0.49 8.74 -12.63
C VAL A 83 1.52 9.55 -13.42
N GLN A 84 1.99 9.02 -14.55
CA GLN A 84 2.87 9.75 -15.46
C GLN A 84 2.16 10.99 -16.04
N GLY A 85 0.93 10.83 -16.56
CA GLY A 85 0.15 11.96 -17.08
C GLY A 85 -0.10 13.03 -16.03
N ALA A 86 -0.40 12.64 -14.78
CA ALA A 86 -0.56 13.58 -13.68
C ALA A 86 0.72 14.38 -13.36
N GLN A 87 1.90 13.76 -13.53
CA GLN A 87 3.18 14.45 -13.39
C GLN A 87 3.43 15.42 -14.56
N GLU A 88 3.15 14.99 -15.79
CA GLU A 88 3.30 15.82 -17.00
C GLU A 88 2.37 17.05 -16.98
N GLU A 89 1.15 16.91 -16.42
CA GLU A 89 0.20 18.02 -16.22
C GLU A 89 0.55 18.90 -15.01
N GLY A 90 1.58 18.56 -14.24
CA GLY A 90 2.01 19.32 -13.06
C GLY A 90 1.10 19.16 -11.84
N VAL A 91 0.17 18.19 -11.86
CA VAL A 91 -0.67 17.82 -10.70
C VAL A 91 0.16 17.11 -9.64
N LEU A 92 1.20 16.38 -10.07
CA LEU A 92 2.08 15.61 -9.21
C LEU A 92 3.52 16.14 -9.27
N GLU A 93 4.08 16.49 -8.11
CA GLU A 93 5.48 16.91 -8.00
C GLU A 93 6.45 15.75 -8.30
N THR A 94 7.64 16.07 -8.80
CA THR A 94 8.65 15.10 -9.24
C THR A 94 9.05 14.09 -8.16
N ASP A 95 9.21 14.55 -6.92
CA ASP A 95 9.60 13.67 -5.80
C ASP A 95 8.49 12.69 -5.46
N ALA A 96 7.24 13.16 -5.42
CA ALA A 96 6.07 12.33 -5.19
C ALA A 96 5.86 11.32 -6.33
N TYR A 97 6.05 11.76 -7.58
CA TYR A 97 6.05 10.89 -8.75
C TYR A 97 7.10 9.78 -8.64
N THR A 98 8.34 10.14 -8.29
CA THR A 98 9.44 9.16 -8.17
C THR A 98 9.14 8.11 -7.12
N ILE A 99 8.60 8.52 -5.97
CA ILE A 99 8.19 7.60 -4.90
C ILE A 99 7.06 6.69 -5.37
N LEU A 100 6.00 7.25 -5.96
CA LEU A 100 4.86 6.47 -6.45
C LEU A 100 5.26 5.50 -7.55
N ARG A 101 6.05 5.94 -8.52
CA ARG A 101 6.56 5.10 -9.61
C ARG A 101 7.30 3.89 -9.06
N ARG A 102 8.18 4.10 -8.07
CA ARG A 102 8.92 3.03 -7.40
C ARG A 102 8.00 2.04 -6.68
N ILE A 103 6.99 2.52 -5.95
CA ILE A 103 6.02 1.65 -5.28
C ILE A 103 5.26 0.79 -6.30
N LEU A 104 4.81 1.39 -7.41
CA LEU A 104 4.09 0.68 -8.47
C LEU A 104 4.99 -0.38 -9.15
N ASP A 105 6.25 -0.03 -9.42
CA ASP A 105 7.22 -0.97 -10.00
C ASP A 105 7.54 -2.12 -9.05
N ASP A 106 7.75 -1.84 -7.76
CA ASP A 106 8.04 -2.86 -6.76
C ASP A 106 6.84 -3.80 -6.56
N MET A 107 5.60 -3.29 -6.57
CA MET A 107 4.39 -4.13 -6.54
C MET A 107 4.33 -5.08 -7.74
N ARG A 108 4.71 -4.59 -8.92
CA ARG A 108 4.71 -5.39 -10.15
C ARG A 108 5.82 -6.44 -10.15
N ALA A 109 6.94 -6.14 -9.50
CA ALA A 109 8.08 -7.04 -9.36
C ALA A 109 7.93 -8.04 -8.21
N THR A 110 6.95 -7.88 -7.33
CA THR A 110 6.75 -8.79 -6.20
C THR A 110 6.37 -10.17 -6.75
N PRO A 111 7.22 -11.19 -6.58
CA PRO A 111 6.93 -12.51 -7.10
C PRO A 111 5.72 -13.10 -6.38
N THR A 112 4.75 -13.59 -7.15
CA THR A 112 3.71 -14.50 -6.66
C THR A 112 4.35 -15.86 -6.38
N HIS A 113 5.19 -15.94 -5.34
CA HIS A 113 5.75 -17.20 -4.86
C HIS A 113 4.93 -17.66 -3.64
N LEU A 114 3.87 -18.41 -3.92
CA LEU A 114 3.34 -19.44 -3.03
C LEU A 114 3.73 -20.80 -3.58
#